data_AF-L7ET31-F1
#
_entry.id   AF-L7ET31-F1
#
_cell.length_a   1.000
_cell.length_b   1.000
_cell.length_c   1.000
_cell.angle_alpha   90.00
_cell.angle_beta   90.00
_cell.angle_gamma   90.00
#
_symmetry.space_group_name_H-M   'P 1'
#
loop_
_entity.id
_entity.type
_entity.pdbx_description
1 polymer ?
#
loop_
_entity_poly.entity_id
_entity_poly.type
_entity_poly.pdbx_seq_one_letter_code
_entity_poly.pdbx_strand_id
1 'polypeptide(L)' 'MVLSSKTPDGVLQQIWAHRLVHHALRELMLRTAATRQLDPDRISFTETLRSARHSVTLTPGGFSP' A
#
# COMPACT_ATOMS: atom_id res chain seq x y z
N MET A 1 12.64 2.25 12.09
CA MET A 1 11.35 1.52 12.19
C MET A 1 11.09 1.29 13.67
N VAL A 2 10.39 2.22 14.31
CA VAL A 2 9.96 2.06 15.71
C VAL A 2 8.61 1.36 15.66
N LEU A 3 8.54 0.15 16.23
CA LEU A 3 7.28 -0.51 16.49
C LEU A 3 6.56 0.33 17.55
N SER A 4 5.52 1.06 17.13
CA SER A 4 4.79 1.96 18.02
C SER A 4 3.95 1.21 19.08
N SER A 5 3.80 -0.11 18.90
CA SER A 5 3.01 -0.94 19.81
C SER A 5 3.88 -1.46 20.95
N LYS A 6 3.39 -1.31 22.18
CA LYS A 6 3.99 -1.86 23.39
C LYS A 6 3.50 -3.29 23.72
N THR A 7 2.65 -3.87 22.87
CA THR A 7 2.11 -5.23 23.03
C THR A 7 2.55 -6.16 21.89
N PRO A 8 2.82 -7.45 22.17
CA PRO A 8 3.27 -8.42 21.17
C PRO A 8 2.28 -8.59 20.01
N ASP A 9 0.98 -8.56 20.28
CA ASP A 9 -0.06 -8.62 19.25
C ASP A 9 -0.02 -7.41 18.30
N GLY A 10 0.21 -6.21 18.83
CA GLY A 10 0.29 -5.02 17.98
C GLY A 10 1.59 -4.93 17.18
N VAL A 11 2.65 -5.64 17.59
CA VAL A 11 3.86 -5.83 16.78
C VAL A 11 3.57 -6.75 15.60
N LEU A 12 2.91 -7.89 15.83
CA LEU A 12 2.44 -8.78 14.78
C LEU A 12 1.52 -8.05 13.79
N GLN A 13 0.57 -7.27 14.30
CA GLN A 13 -0.32 -6.47 13.46
C GLN A 13 0.45 -5.49 12.57
N GLN A 14 1.51 -4.85 13.06
CA GLN A 14 2.34 -3.96 12.24
C GLN A 14 3.12 -4.71 11.17
N ILE A 15 3.63 -5.91 11.47
CA ILE A 15 4.31 -6.76 10.49
C ILE A 15 3.33 -7.20 9.40
N TRP A 16 2.15 -7.68 9.79
CA TRP A 16 1.10 -8.06 8.85
C TRP A 16 0.59 -6.87 8.04
N ALA A 17 0.41 -5.70 8.65
CA ALA A 17 0.04 -4.48 7.95
C ALA A 17 1.10 -4.09 6.91
N HIS A 18 2.39 -4.15 7.27
CA HIS A 18 3.48 -3.87 6.31
C HIS A 18 3.48 -4.87 5.15
N ARG A 19 3.31 -6.17 5.43
CA ARG A 19 3.20 -7.23 4.41
C ARG A 19 2.01 -7.01 3.48
N LEU A 20 0.85 -6.67 4.04
CA LEU A 20 -0.38 -6.41 3.30
C LEU A 20 -0.22 -5.22 2.36
N VAL A 21 0.32 -4.10 2.86
CA VAL A 21 0.59 -2.90 2.06
C VAL A 21 1.60 -3.21 0.95
N HIS A 22 2.68 -3.93 1.26
CA HIS A 22 3.66 -4.32 0.26
C HIS A 22 3.04 -5.19 -0.84
N HIS A 23 2.23 -6.17 -0.48
CA HIS A 23 1.57 -7.06 -1.43
C HIS A 23 0.57 -6.31 -2.33
N ALA A 24 -0.29 -5.47 -1.73
CA ALA A 24 -1.27 -4.67 -2.46
C ALA A 24 -0.59 -3.70 -3.46
N LEU A 25 0.53 -3.08 -3.07
CA LEU A 25 1.30 -2.21 -3.96
C LEU A 25 1.92 -3.01 -5.10
N ARG A 26 2.50 -4.18 -4.83
CA ARG A 26 3.09 -5.02 -5.88
C ARG A 26 2.05 -5.49 -6.88
N GLU A 27 0.86 -5.84 -6.42
CA GLU A 27 -0.27 -6.18 -7.28
C GLU A 27 -0.75 -4.98 -8.10
N LEU A 28 -0.87 -3.79 -7.48
CA LEU A 28 -1.24 -2.56 -8.18
C LEU A 28 -0.23 -2.19 -9.27
N MET A 29 1.07 -2.35 -9.01
CA MET A 29 2.12 -2.15 -10.01
C MET A 29 1.98 -3.13 -11.16
N LEU A 30 1.78 -4.43 -10.89
CA LEU A 30 1.61 -5.46 -11.91
C LEU A 30 0.38 -5.18 -12.79
N ARG A 31 -0.76 -4.82 -12.17
CA ARG A 31 -1.99 -4.45 -12.89
C ARG A 31 -1.77 -3.21 -13.76
N THR A 32 -1.09 -2.19 -13.24
CA THR A 32 -0.79 -0.96 -13.99
C THR A 32 0.15 -1.22 -15.17
N ALA A 33 1.15 -2.08 -14.99
CA ALA A 33 2.05 -2.53 -16.05
C ALA A 33 1.30 -3.25 -17.16
N ALA A 34 0.41 -4.19 -16.79
CA ALA A 34 -0.45 -4.91 -17.72
C ALA A 34 -1.38 -3.97 -18.50
N THR A 35 -2.02 -3.00 -17.84
CA THR A 35 -2.90 -2.03 -18.49
C THR A 35 -2.16 -1.12 -19.47
N ARG A 36 -0.90 -0.78 -19.20
CA ARG A 36 -0.11 0.14 -20.03
C ARG A 36 0.84 -0.56 -21.00
N GLN A 37 0.90 -1.90 -21.02
CA GLN A 37 1.92 -2.68 -21.74
C GLN A 37 3.35 -2.18 -21.46
N LEU A 38 3.60 -1.77 -20.21
CA LEU A 38 4.91 -1.29 -19.76
C LEU A 38 5.61 -2.38 -18.96
N ASP A 39 6.93 -2.40 -19.02
CA ASP A 39 7.71 -3.25 -18.12
C ASP A 39 7.41 -2.86 -16.66
N PRO A 40 7.03 -3.82 -15.79
CA PRO A 40 6.71 -3.53 -14.39
C PRO A 40 7.88 -2.92 -13.61
N ASP A 41 9.12 -3.13 -14.09
CA ASP A 41 10.34 -2.54 -13.52
C ASP A 41 10.46 -1.01 -13.78
N ARG A 42 9.71 -0.49 -14.76
CA ARG A 42 9.61 0.97 -15.01
C ARG A 42 8.64 1.67 -14.07
N ILE A 43 7.88 0.92 -13.28
CA ILE A 43 6.94 1.48 -12.31
C ILE A 43 7.67 1.64 -10.98
N SER A 44 7.79 2.88 -10.51
CA SER A 44 8.44 3.17 -9.23
C SER A 44 7.53 2.84 -8.05
N PHE A 45 7.97 1.94 -7.17
CA PHE A 45 7.23 1.53 -5.96
C PHE A 45 6.81 2.72 -5.09
N THR A 46 7.70 3.69 -4.90
CA THR A 46 7.44 4.91 -4.10
C THR A 46 6.40 5.82 -4.74
N GLU A 47 6.37 5.91 -6.07
CA GLU A 47 5.36 6.68 -6.80
C GLU A 47 4.00 6.00 -6.69
N THR A 48 3.95 4.68 -6.84
CA THR A 48 2.72 3.90 -6.64
C THR A 48 2.21 4.03 -5.21
N LEU A 49 3.08 3.99 -4.20
CA LEU A 49 2.71 4.23 -2.81
C LEU A 49 2.15 5.64 -2.60
N ARG A 50 2.78 6.67 -3.17
CA ARG A 50 2.30 8.05 -3.08
C ARG A 50 0.93 8.20 -3.73
N SER A 51 0.75 7.65 -4.93
CA SER A 51 -0.53 7.67 -5.64
C SER A 51 -1.61 6.92 -4.88
N ALA A 52 -1.32 5.73 -4.33
CA ALA A 52 -2.27 4.96 -3.54
C ALA A 52 -2.68 5.70 -2.25
N ARG A 53 -1.74 6.32 -1.54
CA ARG A 53 -2.05 7.17 -0.38
C ARG A 53 -2.92 8.36 -0.78
N HIS A 54 -2.64 8.97 -1.93
CA HIS A 54 -3.44 10.07 -2.45
C HIS A 54 -4.86 9.60 -2.79
N SER A 55 -5.05 8.43 -3.39
CA SER A 55 -6.38 7.85 -3.65
C SER A 55 -7.18 7.58 -2.38
N VAL A 56 -6.54 7.10 -1.32
CA VAL A 56 -7.19 6.90 0.00
C VAL A 56 -7.51 8.23 0.68
N THR A 57 -6.73 9.28 0.45
CA THR A 57 -6.99 10.61 1.01
C THR A 57 -8.08 11.34 0.20
N LEU A 58 -8.10 11.16 -1.12
CA LEU A 58 -9.10 11.72 -2.03
C LEU A 58 -10.42 10.94 -2.07
N THR A 59 -10.41 9.69 -1.63
CA THR A 59 -11.61 8.97 -1.25
C THR A 59 -11.79 9.23 0.24
N PRO A 60 -12.39 10.37 0.67
CA PRO A 60 -12.83 10.45 2.03
C PRO A 60 -13.79 9.28 2.17
N GLY A 61 -13.43 8.32 3.01
CA GLY A 61 -14.36 7.28 3.41
C GLY A 61 -15.60 8.01 3.88
N GLY A 62 -16.66 7.96 3.07
CA GLY A 62 -18.01 8.17 3.54
C GLY A 62 -18.31 7.04 4.50
N PHE A 63 -17.67 7.06 5.66
CA PHE A 63 -18.20 6.43 6.85
C PHE A 63 -19.39 7.31 7.23
N SER A 64 -20.52 7.05 6.57
CA SER A 64 -21.81 7.46 7.11
C SER A 64 -22.01 6.70 8.43
N PRO A 65 -22.44 7.40 9.50
CA PRO A 65 -22.63 6.82 10.83
C PRO A 65 -23.70 5.72 10.86
#